data_AF-A0A7C3DAL6-F1
#
_entry.id   AF-A0A7C3DAL6-F1
#
_cell.length_a   1.000
_cell.length_b   1.000
_cell.length_c   1.000
_cell.angle_alpha   90.00
_cell.angle_beta   90.00
_cell.angle_gamma   90.00
#
_symmetry.space_group_name_H-M   'P 1'
#
loop_
_entity.id
_entity.type
_entity.pdbx_description
1 polymer ?
#
loop_
_entity_poly.entity_id
_entity_poly.type
_entity_poly.pdbx_seq_one_letter_code
_entity_poly.pdbx_strand_id
1 'polypeptide(L)'
;TWQSPMLEEAGAWHTSELAFCFDNTERCAQGTGNGPEARALARKMATAWANFARTGNPSQPGLKWEPFDPARCQTMVFDNECRMVDDPEGELRRILLS
;
A
#
# COMPACT_ATOMS: atom_id res chain seq x y z
N THR A 1 5.81 -6.50 5.02
CA THR A 1 4.79 -5.46 5.26
C THR A 1 5.53 -4.25 5.79
N TRP A 2 5.06 -3.05 5.44
CA TRP A 2 5.71 -1.82 5.90
C TRP A 2 5.63 -1.70 7.43
N GLN A 3 6.67 -1.13 8.04
CA GLN A 3 6.78 -0.91 9.47
C GLN A 3 7.16 0.53 9.76
N SER A 4 6.54 1.13 10.78
CA SER A 4 6.92 2.47 11.23
C SER A 4 8.38 2.49 11.66
N PRO A 5 9.19 3.45 11.19
CA PRO A 5 10.51 3.68 11.76
C PRO A 5 10.44 4.44 13.09
N MET A 6 9.29 5.05 13.42
CA MET A 6 9.12 5.91 14.60
C MET A 6 8.41 5.22 15.76
N LEU A 7 7.61 4.19 15.46
CA LEU A 7 6.78 3.48 16.42
C LEU A 7 7.19 2.01 16.44
N GLU A 8 7.85 1.61 17.52
CA GLU A 8 8.23 0.22 17.74
C GLU A 8 6.98 -0.66 17.79
N GLU A 9 7.03 -1.83 17.15
CA GLU A 9 5.95 -2.84 17.12
C GLU A 9 4.59 -2.40 16.55
N ALA A 10 4.43 -1.16 16.06
CA ALA A 10 3.13 -0.66 15.59
C ALA A 10 2.66 -1.27 14.25
N GLY A 11 3.57 -1.80 13.44
CA GLY A 11 3.27 -2.35 12.12
C GLY A 11 2.72 -1.30 11.16
N ALA A 12 1.89 -1.77 10.23
CA ALA A 12 0.95 -0.94 9.46
C ALA A 12 -0.36 -0.81 10.25
N TRP A 13 -0.39 0.10 11.21
CA TRP A 13 -1.57 0.29 12.07
C TRP A 13 -2.74 0.91 11.30
N HIS A 14 -3.95 0.82 11.88
CA HIS A 14 -5.15 1.43 11.31
C HIS A 14 -4.95 2.93 11.04
N THR A 15 -5.31 3.40 9.84
CA THR A 15 -5.15 4.78 9.34
C THR A 15 -3.73 5.22 8.96
N SER A 16 -2.72 4.36 9.15
CA SER A 16 -1.33 4.69 8.78
C SER A 16 -1.16 5.01 7.30
N GLU A 17 -2.02 4.45 6.43
CA GLU A 17 -2.00 4.64 4.99
C GLU A 17 -2.32 6.08 4.56
N LEU A 18 -3.06 6.84 5.38
CA LEU A 18 -3.50 8.20 5.04
C LEU A 18 -2.31 9.13 4.74
N ALA A 19 -1.23 9.03 5.51
CA ALA A 19 -0.03 9.83 5.28
C ALA A 19 0.59 9.60 3.89
N PHE A 20 0.44 8.39 3.36
CA PHE A 20 0.96 8.00 2.05
C PHE A 20 -0.02 8.30 0.93
N CYS A 21 -1.33 8.04 1.11
CA CYS A 21 -2.37 8.34 0.13
C CYS A 21 -2.43 9.83 -0.25
N PHE A 22 -2.13 10.72 0.71
CA PHE A 22 -2.15 12.18 0.53
C PHE A 22 -0.77 12.82 0.28
N ASP A 23 0.28 12.02 0.10
CA ASP A 23 1.68 12.50 -0.01
C ASP A 23 2.10 13.47 1.10
N ASN A 24 1.68 13.19 2.35
CA ASN A 24 1.82 14.06 3.51
C ASN A 24 2.79 13.50 4.57
N THR A 25 3.79 12.72 4.15
CA THR A 25 4.74 12.07 5.06
C THR A 25 5.44 13.05 6.02
N GLU A 26 5.82 14.24 5.54
CA GLU A 26 6.41 15.30 6.38
C GLU A 26 5.45 15.80 7.47
N ARG A 27 4.16 16.00 7.14
CA ARG A 27 3.15 16.44 8.11
C ARG A 27 2.82 15.36 9.14
N CYS A 28 3.09 14.10 8.80
CA CYS A 28 2.88 12.94 9.65
C CYS A 28 4.21 12.30 10.08
N ALA A 29 5.27 13.09 10.21
CA ALA A 29 6.61 12.59 10.50
C ALA A 29 6.70 11.80 11.82
N GLN A 30 5.82 12.05 12.79
CA GLN A 30 5.72 11.28 14.04
C GLN A 30 5.38 9.79 13.83
N GLY A 31 4.76 9.44 12.70
CA GLY A 31 4.44 8.05 12.35
C GLY A 31 5.26 7.52 11.18
N THR A 32 5.57 8.37 10.19
CA THR A 32 6.28 7.94 8.96
C THR A 32 7.79 8.11 9.04
N GLY A 33 8.28 8.93 9.97
CA GLY A 33 9.66 9.40 10.05
C GLY A 33 10.08 10.33 8.91
N ASN A 34 9.21 10.56 7.92
CA ASN A 34 9.53 11.29 6.68
C ASN A 34 10.82 10.77 5.99
N GLY A 35 11.17 9.49 6.17
CA GLY A 35 12.37 8.89 5.59
C GLY A 35 12.30 8.72 4.06
N PRO A 36 13.41 8.41 3.38
CA PRO A 36 13.42 8.25 1.93
C PRO A 36 12.46 7.15 1.44
N GLU A 37 12.36 6.03 2.17
CA GLU A 37 11.42 4.95 1.87
C GLU A 37 9.96 5.40 2.04
N ALA A 38 9.66 6.10 3.14
CA ALA A 38 8.32 6.63 3.40
C ALA A 38 7.88 7.60 2.30
N ARG A 39 8.76 8.54 1.91
CA ARG A 39 8.50 9.48 0.80
C ARG A 39 8.36 8.75 -0.53
N ALA A 40 9.13 7.68 -0.77
CA ALA A 40 9.03 6.89 -1.99
C ALA A 40 7.70 6.12 -2.06
N LEU A 41 7.26 5.54 -0.94
CA LEU A 41 5.98 4.85 -0.83
C LEU A 41 4.81 5.83 -1.02
N ALA A 42 4.87 7.01 -0.38
CA ALA A 42 3.87 8.06 -0.51
C ALA A 42 3.68 8.50 -1.96
N ARG A 43 4.78 8.78 -2.68
CA ARG A 43 4.72 9.10 -4.11
C ARG A 43 4.04 8.01 -4.93
N LYS A 44 4.34 6.73 -4.67
CA LYS A 44 3.71 5.61 -5.38
C LYS A 44 2.21 5.50 -5.09
N MET A 45 1.81 5.61 -3.82
CA MET A 45 0.42 5.49 -3.39
C MET A 45 -0.44 6.67 -3.87
N ALA A 46 0.04 7.90 -3.66
CA ALA A 46 -0.66 9.11 -4.10
C ALA A 46 -0.82 9.15 -5.63
N THR A 47 0.21 8.74 -6.39
CA THR A 47 0.12 8.63 -7.85
C THR A 47 -0.90 7.59 -8.29
N ALA A 48 -0.94 6.42 -7.65
CA ALA A 48 -1.94 5.39 -7.94
C ALA A 48 -3.37 5.90 -7.68
N TRP A 49 -3.59 6.59 -6.56
CA TRP A 49 -4.87 7.24 -6.24
C TRP A 49 -5.27 8.29 -7.28
N ALA A 50 -4.34 9.17 -7.66
CA ALA A 50 -4.59 10.20 -8.67
C ALA A 50 -4.91 9.59 -10.05
N ASN A 51 -4.19 8.54 -10.45
CA ASN A 51 -4.44 7.83 -11.71
C ASN A 51 -5.82 7.16 -11.72
N PHE A 52 -6.20 6.51 -10.61
CA PHE A 52 -7.53 5.92 -10.47
C PHE A 52 -8.62 6.98 -10.56
N ALA A 53 -8.51 8.08 -9.80
CA ALA A 53 -9.48 9.17 -9.84
C ALA A 53 -9.65 9.76 -11.26
N ARG A 54 -8.56 9.84 -12.03
CA ARG A 54 -8.57 10.40 -13.39
C ARG A 54 -9.09 9.43 -14.46
N THR A 55 -8.77 8.14 -14.35
CA THR A 55 -8.90 7.19 -15.47
C THR A 55 -9.59 5.88 -15.13
N GLY A 56 -9.87 5.62 -13.85
CA GLY A 56 -10.32 4.31 -13.36
C GLY A 56 -9.21 3.24 -13.31
N ASN A 57 -7.97 3.56 -13.70
CA ASN A 57 -6.83 2.63 -13.64
C ASN A 57 -5.72 3.21 -12.74
N PRO A 58 -5.37 2.55 -11.62
CA PRO A 58 -4.34 3.03 -10.70
C PRO A 58 -2.89 2.75 -11.15
N SER A 59 -2.69 2.06 -12.28
CA SER A 59 -1.35 1.69 -12.77
C SER A 59 -0.46 2.90 -13.05
N GLN A 60 0.85 2.69 -12.94
CA GLN A 60 1.88 3.71 -13.20
C GLN A 60 3.16 3.08 -13.77
N PRO A 61 4.10 3.87 -14.35
CA PRO A 61 5.38 3.33 -14.80
C PRO A 61 6.10 2.55 -13.69
N GLY A 62 6.50 1.31 -14.00
CA GLY A 62 7.16 0.43 -13.03
C GLY A 62 6.26 -0.22 -11.99
N LEU A 63 4.94 0.03 -12.00
CA LEU A 63 3.98 -0.66 -11.13
C LEU A 63 2.65 -0.87 -11.86
N LYS A 64 2.51 -2.05 -12.47
CA LYS A 64 1.25 -2.50 -13.06
C LYS A 64 0.31 -2.96 -11.94
N TRP A 65 -0.92 -2.48 -11.96
CA TRP A 65 -1.97 -2.92 -11.05
C TRP A 65 -3.09 -3.56 -11.86
N GLU A 66 -3.24 -4.88 -11.74
CA GLU A 66 -4.26 -5.62 -12.45
C GLU A 66 -5.61 -5.56 -11.70
N PRO A 67 -6.76 -5.49 -12.42
CA PRO A 67 -8.07 -5.62 -11.79
C PRO A 67 -8.15 -6.90 -10.96
N PHE A 68 -8.87 -6.85 -9.83
CA PHE A 68 -9.07 -8.00 -8.97
C PHE A 68 -9.88 -9.10 -9.69
N ASP A 69 -9.43 -10.35 -9.56
CA ASP A 69 -10.13 -11.55 -10.03
C ASP A 69 -10.41 -12.45 -8.82
N PRO A 70 -11.68 -12.78 -8.52
CA PRO A 70 -12.03 -13.66 -7.40
C PRO A 70 -11.36 -15.04 -7.44
N ALA A 71 -11.00 -15.56 -8.63
CA ALA A 71 -10.34 -16.86 -8.76
C ALA A 71 -8.87 -16.83 -8.31
N ARG A 72 -8.18 -15.71 -8.59
CA ARG A 72 -6.74 -15.52 -8.30
C ARG A 72 -6.49 -14.72 -7.02
N CYS A 73 -7.44 -13.88 -6.60
CA CYS A 73 -7.36 -13.01 -5.43
C CYS A 73 -6.10 -12.12 -5.41
N GLN A 74 -5.59 -11.73 -6.57
CA GLN A 74 -4.39 -10.91 -6.70
C GLN A 74 -4.60 -9.53 -6.09
N THR A 75 -3.64 -9.13 -5.24
CA THR A 75 -3.74 -7.94 -4.41
C THR A 75 -2.48 -7.09 -4.57
N MET A 76 -2.66 -5.77 -4.68
CA MET A 76 -1.54 -4.83 -4.64
C MET A 76 -1.05 -4.72 -3.20
N VAL A 77 0.19 -5.12 -2.96
CA VAL A 77 0.87 -4.97 -1.68
C VAL A 77 1.70 -3.70 -1.72
N PHE A 78 1.33 -2.72 -0.90
CA PHE A 78 2.11 -1.51 -0.66
C PHE A 78 3.10 -1.74 0.49
N ASP A 79 4.39 -1.62 0.16
CA ASP A 79 5.53 -1.79 1.07
C ASP A 79 6.70 -0.98 0.50
N ASN A 80 7.90 -1.08 1.10
CA ASN A 80 9.12 -0.51 0.50
C ASN A 80 9.31 -0.97 -0.95
N GLU A 81 8.95 -2.24 -1.22
CA GLU A 81 8.79 -2.80 -2.55
C GLU A 81 7.32 -3.13 -2.84
N CYS A 82 6.65 -2.25 -3.59
CA CYS A 82 5.28 -2.46 -4.04
C CYS A 82 5.21 -3.50 -5.15
N ARG A 83 4.26 -4.44 -5.05
CA ARG A 83 4.08 -5.51 -6.04
C ARG A 83 2.67 -6.09 -6.00
N MET A 84 2.24 -6.67 -7.12
CA MET A 84 1.06 -7.55 -7.14
C MET A 84 1.45 -8.90 -6.57
N VAL A 85 0.63 -9.44 -5.67
CA VAL A 85 0.79 -10.78 -5.11
C VAL A 85 -0.50 -11.56 -5.31
N ASP A 86 -0.39 -12.76 -5.85
CA ASP A 86 -1.52 -13.69 -5.97
C ASP A 86 -1.84 -14.25 -4.59
N ASP A 87 -3.05 -13.99 -4.12
CA ASP A 87 -3.64 -14.56 -2.91
C ASP A 87 -2.74 -14.53 -1.64
N PRO A 88 -2.31 -13.34 -1.16
CA PRO A 88 -1.26 -13.24 -0.13
C PRO A 88 -1.60 -13.91 1.22
N GLU A 89 -2.89 -14.02 1.56
CA GLU A 89 -3.38 -14.60 2.83
C GLU A 89 -4.40 -15.73 2.57
N GLY A 90 -4.23 -16.47 1.47
CA GLY A 90 -5.24 -17.41 0.96
C GLY A 90 -5.60 -18.55 1.89
N GLU A 91 -4.63 -19.05 2.65
CA GLU A 91 -4.87 -20.10 3.64
C GLU A 91 -5.78 -19.60 4.75
N LEU A 92 -5.46 -18.45 5.35
CA LEU A 92 -6.28 -17.82 6.38
C LEU A 92 -7.68 -17.48 5.87
N ARG A 93 -7.80 -16.92 4.66
CA ARG A 93 -9.11 -16.63 4.04
C ARG A 93 -9.97 -17.89 3.97
N ARG A 94 -9.42 -19.03 3.54
CA ARG A 94 -10.16 -20.29 3.42
C ARG A 94 -10.66 -20.80 4.78
N ILE A 95 -9.88 -20.61 5.84
CA ILE A 95 -10.30 -20.96 7.21
C ILE A 95 -11.44 -20.05 7.70
N LEU A 96 -11.38 -18.74 7.41
CA LEU A 96 -12.40 -17.79 7.86
C LEU A 96 -13.73 -17.90 7.10
N LEU A 97 -13.70 -18.42 5.88
CA LEU A 97 -14.87 -18.54 4.99
C LEU A 97 -15.43 -19.98 4.90
N SER A 98 -14.87 -20.93 5.63
CA SER A 98 -15.40 -22.30 5.75
C SER A 98 -16.61 -22.37 6.66
#